data_AF-A0A9N9F6D5-F1
#
_entry.id   AF-A0A9N9F6D5-F1
#
_cell.length_a   1.000
_cell.length_b   1.000
_cell.length_c   1.000
_cell.angle_alpha   90.00
_cell.angle_beta   90.00
_cell.angle_gamma   90.00
#
_symmetry.space_group_name_H-M   'P 1'
#
loop_
_entity.id
_entity.type
_entity.pdbx_description
1 polymer ?
#
loop_
_entity_poly.entity_id
_entity_poly.type
_entity_poly.pdbx_seq_one_letter_code
_entity_poly.pdbx_strand_id
1 'polypeptide(L)'
;MFHVLYKFFSTKPTVITTNNESNDTDTLNYSTSNNDFPTAPILFQQSPSTLYNNTNKKTCTNFQERQGDLFTDSPPTNALVHCVSQDFNMGGGIAREFRNRFNSIKELKSQRKKVGQVAYLNRDGRYLFYIITKRRVNEYPTCENFMRGLIELRHVCEKFGVKGLCMPRIGTGIDKLSLDFVRESVKHVFDGSDIQITMFFL
;
A
#
# COMPACT_ATOMS: atom_id res chain seq x y z
N MET A 1 -12.33 30.77 7.38
CA MET A 1 -11.39 31.04 6.28
C MET A 1 -9.98 30.82 6.77
N PHE A 2 -9.39 29.63 6.59
CA PHE A 2 -7.95 29.42 6.72
C PHE A 2 -7.53 28.29 5.76
N HIS A 3 -6.74 28.69 4.76
CA HIS A 3 -5.99 27.84 3.85
C HIS A 3 -4.76 27.29 4.59
N VAL A 4 -4.48 26.00 4.48
CA VAL A 4 -3.12 25.48 4.66
C VAL A 4 -2.78 24.64 3.44
N LEU A 5 -1.89 25.21 2.62
CA LEU A 5 -1.35 24.63 1.40
C LEU A 5 -0.43 23.45 1.70
N TYR A 6 -0.58 22.36 0.95
CA TYR A 6 0.47 21.38 0.74
C TYR A 6 1.53 21.98 -0.20
N LYS A 7 2.76 22.19 0.29
CA LYS A 7 3.91 22.48 -0.58
C LYS A 7 4.67 21.19 -0.87
N PHE A 8 4.57 20.74 -2.12
CA PHE A 8 5.50 19.82 -2.78
C PHE A 8 6.86 20.50 -2.93
N PHE A 9 7.96 19.82 -2.59
CA PHE A 9 9.28 20.18 -3.11
C PHE A 9 9.57 19.37 -4.37
N SER A 10 9.50 20.08 -5.49
CA SER A 10 10.16 19.76 -6.74
C SER A 10 11.47 20.53 -6.78
N THR A 11 12.60 19.85 -6.97
CA THR A 11 13.84 20.49 -7.42
C THR A 11 14.44 19.70 -8.57
N LYS A 12 14.69 20.42 -9.67
CA LYS A 12 15.39 19.97 -10.88
C LYS A 12 16.90 19.85 -10.61
N PRO A 13 17.66 19.06 -11.39
CA PRO A 13 19.09 18.89 -11.20
C PRO A 13 19.90 20.07 -11.74
N THR A 14 20.94 20.47 -11.00
CA THR A 14 21.96 21.42 -11.44
C THR A 14 23.28 20.68 -11.67
N VAL A 15 23.85 20.86 -12.86
CA VAL A 15 25.16 20.35 -13.30
C VAL A 15 26.27 21.25 -12.74
N ILE A 16 27.34 20.65 -12.19
CA ILE A 16 28.64 21.34 -12.02
C ILE A 16 29.77 20.38 -12.39
N THR A 17 30.58 20.80 -13.36
CA THR A 17 31.90 20.27 -13.75
C THR A 17 32.99 21.06 -13.01
N THR A 18 34.08 20.43 -12.56
CA THR A 18 35.45 21.00 -12.58
C THR A 18 36.51 19.96 -12.14
N ASN A 19 37.75 20.27 -12.51
CA ASN A 19 38.88 19.40 -12.82
C ASN A 19 39.84 19.08 -11.65
N ASN A 20 40.73 18.13 -11.93
CA ASN A 20 41.87 17.57 -11.19
C ASN A 20 42.84 18.57 -10.52
N GLU A 21 43.47 18.17 -9.41
CA GLU A 21 44.92 17.85 -9.32
C GLU A 21 45.35 17.39 -7.90
N SER A 22 46.55 16.80 -7.85
CA SER A 22 47.09 15.71 -7.01
C SER A 22 47.66 16.05 -5.61
N ASN A 23 47.75 15.05 -4.71
CA ASN A 23 49.02 14.47 -4.19
C ASN A 23 48.80 13.48 -3.02
N ASP A 24 49.68 12.47 -2.98
CA ASP A 24 49.65 11.17 -2.29
C ASP A 24 49.69 11.17 -0.73
N THR A 25 49.06 10.15 -0.12
CA THR A 25 49.75 9.08 0.65
C THR A 25 48.77 8.00 1.13
N ASP A 26 49.27 6.76 1.13
CA ASP A 26 48.57 5.48 1.24
C ASP A 26 47.70 5.25 2.49
N THR A 27 46.48 4.74 2.29
CA THR A 27 45.87 3.70 3.14
C THR A 27 44.68 3.04 2.43
N LEU A 28 44.68 1.70 2.40
CA LEU A 28 43.69 0.81 1.78
C LEU A 28 42.24 1.15 2.17
N ASN A 29 41.43 1.61 1.22
CA ASN A 29 39.97 1.75 1.37
C ASN A 29 39.23 1.03 0.23
N TYR A 30 38.54 -0.04 0.58
CA TYR A 30 37.59 -0.72 -0.31
C TYR A 30 36.30 0.10 -0.39
N SER A 31 36.08 0.70 -1.56
CA SER A 31 34.90 1.46 -1.95
C SER A 31 33.65 0.58 -2.10
N THR A 32 32.48 1.02 -1.61
CA THR A 32 31.22 1.05 -2.39
C THR A 32 30.11 1.88 -1.71
N SER A 33 29.80 3.01 -2.36
CA SER A 33 28.53 3.75 -2.51
C SER A 33 27.61 4.01 -1.31
N ASN A 34 27.56 5.29 -0.93
CA ASN A 34 26.48 5.92 -0.17
C ASN A 34 25.16 5.92 -0.98
N ASN A 35 24.09 5.39 -0.38
CA ASN A 35 22.71 5.73 -0.70
C ASN A 35 22.01 5.98 0.64
N ASP A 36 22.28 7.15 1.21
CA ASP A 36 21.68 7.61 2.47
C ASP A 36 20.20 7.94 2.26
N PHE A 37 19.32 7.06 2.73
CA PHE A 37 18.00 7.47 3.18
C PHE A 37 18.17 8.17 4.55
N PRO A 38 17.61 9.36 4.78
CA PRO A 38 17.71 10.01 6.08
C PRO A 38 16.98 9.17 7.13
N THR A 39 17.75 8.64 8.08
CA THR A 39 17.23 7.93 9.26
C THR A 39 16.81 8.98 10.28
N ALA A 40 15.50 9.22 10.43
CA ALA A 40 14.98 9.97 11.56
C ALA A 40 14.91 9.05 12.80
N PRO A 41 15.32 9.51 13.99
CA PRO A 41 15.27 8.71 15.21
C PRO A 41 13.83 8.50 15.68
N ILE A 42 13.46 7.24 15.95
CA ILE A 42 12.20 6.88 16.59
C ILE A 42 12.35 7.12 18.10
N LEU A 43 11.76 8.19 18.62
CA LEU A 43 11.59 8.38 20.05
C LEU A 43 10.30 7.66 20.49
N PHE A 44 10.42 6.39 20.89
CA PHE A 44 9.36 5.68 21.61
C PHE A 44 9.33 6.18 23.06
N GLN A 45 8.53 7.21 23.33
CA GLN A 45 8.18 7.56 24.70
C GLN A 45 6.78 8.16 24.77
N GLN A 46 5.77 7.29 24.76
CA GLN A 46 4.50 7.43 25.51
C GLN A 46 3.63 6.19 25.30
N SER A 47 2.93 5.75 26.35
CA SER A 47 2.16 4.51 26.41
C SER A 47 0.87 4.56 25.56
N PRO A 48 0.34 3.41 25.08
CA PRO A 48 -0.72 3.35 24.07
C PRO A 48 -2.10 3.87 24.50
N SER A 49 -2.30 4.20 25.78
CA SER A 49 -3.61 4.47 26.36
C SER A 49 -4.05 5.94 26.31
N THR A 50 -3.16 6.88 25.95
CA THR A 50 -3.46 8.32 26.13
C THR A 50 -3.76 9.08 24.83
N LEU A 51 -3.77 8.42 23.66
CA LEU A 51 -4.17 9.05 22.38
C LEU A 51 -5.57 8.63 21.91
N TYR A 52 -6.42 8.11 22.81
CA TYR A 52 -7.76 7.63 22.44
C TYR A 52 -8.89 8.65 22.64
N ASN A 53 -8.63 9.83 23.23
CA ASN A 53 -9.70 10.78 23.49
C ASN A 53 -9.39 12.17 22.91
N ASN A 54 -10.32 12.65 22.08
CA ASN A 54 -10.37 13.96 21.39
C ASN A 54 -9.61 14.10 20.06
N THR A 55 -10.26 13.66 18.98
CA THR A 55 -10.40 14.49 17.78
C THR A 55 -11.80 14.32 17.22
N ASN A 56 -12.50 15.43 16.97
CA ASN A 56 -13.74 15.48 16.22
C ASN A 56 -13.71 14.47 15.07
N LYS A 57 -14.65 13.50 15.09
CA LYS A 57 -14.77 12.43 14.10
C LYS A 57 -15.13 13.05 12.75
N LYS A 58 -14.12 13.55 12.04
CA LYS A 58 -14.22 14.01 10.66
C LYS A 58 -14.71 12.80 9.86
N THR A 59 -15.90 12.92 9.30
CA THR A 59 -16.49 11.86 8.48
C THR A 59 -15.60 11.64 7.26
N CYS A 60 -15.00 10.45 7.15
CA CYS A 60 -14.31 10.00 5.95
C CYS A 60 -15.38 9.79 4.87
N THR A 61 -15.51 10.75 3.95
CA THR A 61 -16.57 10.78 2.93
C THR A 61 -16.33 9.84 1.76
N ASN A 62 -15.11 9.31 1.64
CA ASN A 62 -14.66 8.49 0.51
C ASN A 62 -14.62 6.98 0.82
N PHE A 63 -15.28 6.52 1.89
CA PHE A 63 -15.37 5.10 2.24
C PHE A 63 -16.81 4.70 2.50
N GLN A 64 -17.24 3.60 1.88
CA GLN A 64 -18.53 2.97 2.14
C GLN A 64 -18.43 1.44 2.18
N GLU A 65 -19.35 0.81 2.90
CA GLU A 65 -19.57 -0.64 2.84
C GLU A 65 -20.87 -0.93 2.09
N ARG A 66 -20.87 -1.99 1.28
CA ARG A 66 -22.03 -2.40 0.48
C ARG A 66 -22.18 -3.91 0.51
N GLN A 67 -23.41 -4.38 0.69
CA GLN A 67 -23.72 -5.79 0.51
C GLN A 67 -23.75 -6.12 -0.99
N GLY A 68 -23.05 -7.17 -1.40
CA GLY A 68 -22.92 -7.59 -2.80
C GLY A 68 -21.66 -8.39 -3.08
N ASP A 69 -21.60 -8.99 -4.27
CA ASP A 69 -20.40 -9.69 -4.76
C ASP A 69 -19.41 -8.70 -5.39
N LEU A 70 -18.15 -8.81 -4.99
CA LEU A 70 -17.08 -7.92 -5.45
C LEU A 70 -16.91 -7.94 -6.97
N PHE A 71 -17.05 -9.09 -7.62
CA PHE A 71 -16.75 -9.23 -9.04
C PHE A 71 -17.94 -8.84 -9.93
N THR A 72 -19.17 -9.03 -9.47
CA THR A 72 -20.38 -8.68 -10.24
C THR A 72 -20.86 -7.26 -9.98
N ASP A 73 -20.78 -6.78 -8.73
CA ASP A 73 -21.45 -5.54 -8.32
C ASP A 73 -20.49 -4.33 -8.28
N SER A 74 -19.20 -4.56 -8.52
CA SER A 74 -18.22 -3.49 -8.66
C SER A 74 -18.26 -2.87 -10.06
N PRO A 75 -18.23 -1.53 -10.19
CA PRO A 75 -18.14 -0.89 -11.49
C PRO A 75 -16.89 -1.35 -12.25
N PRO A 76 -16.98 -1.65 -13.56
CA PRO A 76 -15.84 -2.13 -14.35
C PRO A 76 -14.71 -1.09 -14.46
N THR A 77 -15.03 0.20 -14.31
CA THR A 77 -14.07 1.31 -14.28
C THR A 77 -13.26 1.38 -12.99
N ASN A 78 -13.71 0.71 -11.91
CA ASN A 78 -13.05 0.77 -10.61
C ASN A 78 -12.01 -0.34 -10.49
N ALA A 79 -10.86 -0.01 -9.91
CA ALA A 79 -9.84 -1.00 -9.60
C ALA A 79 -10.34 -2.00 -8.54
N LEU A 80 -9.81 -3.22 -8.57
CA LEU A 80 -10.04 -4.23 -7.53
C LEU A 80 -8.79 -4.38 -6.66
N VAL A 81 -8.96 -4.70 -5.39
CA VAL A 81 -7.84 -5.03 -4.50
C VAL A 81 -8.15 -6.17 -3.54
N HIS A 82 -7.15 -7.01 -3.26
CA HIS A 82 -7.17 -7.95 -2.14
C HIS A 82 -5.78 -8.21 -1.55
N CYS A 83 -5.72 -8.97 -0.44
CA CYS A 83 -4.46 -9.36 0.21
C CYS A 83 -3.97 -10.75 -0.23
N VAL A 84 -2.65 -10.90 -0.35
CA VAL A 84 -1.96 -12.15 -0.71
C VAL A 84 -0.71 -12.39 0.14
N SER A 85 -0.26 -13.64 0.13
CA SER A 85 1.11 -14.00 0.47
C SER A 85 2.08 -13.75 -0.69
N GLN A 86 3.35 -13.48 -0.38
CA GLN A 86 4.41 -13.19 -1.36
C GLN A 86 4.67 -14.39 -2.31
N ASP A 87 4.34 -15.60 -1.89
CA ASP A 87 4.41 -16.81 -2.72
C ASP A 87 3.30 -16.93 -3.79
N PHE A 88 2.29 -16.04 -3.75
CA PHE A 88 1.10 -16.02 -4.61
C PHE A 88 0.39 -17.39 -4.70
N ASN A 89 0.34 -18.15 -3.61
CA ASN A 89 -0.37 -19.44 -3.58
C ASN A 89 -1.87 -19.27 -3.92
N MET A 90 -2.53 -18.29 -3.30
CA MET A 90 -3.93 -17.89 -3.58
C MET A 90 -4.90 -19.08 -3.62
N GLY A 91 -4.73 -20.05 -2.73
CA GLY A 91 -5.52 -21.29 -2.74
C GLY A 91 -6.88 -21.23 -2.05
N GLY A 92 -7.21 -20.15 -1.32
CA GLY A 92 -8.40 -20.07 -0.48
C GLY A 92 -9.09 -18.71 -0.48
N GLY A 93 -10.38 -18.71 -0.09
CA GLY A 93 -11.23 -17.53 -0.06
C GLY A 93 -11.29 -16.81 -1.40
N ILE A 94 -11.49 -15.49 -1.36
CA ILE A 94 -11.58 -14.67 -2.56
C ILE A 94 -10.30 -14.67 -3.41
N ALA A 95 -9.14 -14.95 -2.82
CA ALA A 95 -7.87 -15.05 -3.53
C ALA A 95 -7.90 -16.14 -4.62
N ARG A 96 -8.59 -17.26 -4.34
CA ARG A 96 -8.78 -18.34 -5.31
C ARG A 96 -9.57 -17.85 -6.53
N GLU A 97 -10.54 -16.98 -6.33
CA GLU A 97 -11.37 -16.44 -7.40
C GLU A 97 -10.63 -15.41 -8.24
N PHE A 98 -9.78 -14.57 -7.63
CA PHE A 98 -8.82 -13.76 -8.40
C PHE A 98 -7.89 -14.64 -9.25
N ARG A 99 -7.35 -15.72 -8.67
CA ARG A 99 -6.48 -16.65 -9.39
C ARG A 99 -7.20 -17.30 -10.58
N ASN A 100 -8.40 -17.81 -10.37
CA ASN A 100 -9.20 -18.49 -11.39
C ASN A 100 -9.59 -17.55 -12.53
N ARG A 101 -9.97 -16.31 -12.22
CA ARG A 101 -10.42 -15.32 -13.22
C ARG A 101 -9.27 -14.74 -14.05
N PHE A 102 -8.12 -14.47 -13.44
CA PHE A 102 -7.06 -13.70 -14.11
C PHE A 102 -5.82 -14.53 -14.50
N ASN A 103 -5.59 -15.67 -13.82
CA ASN A 103 -4.51 -16.65 -14.10
C ASN A 103 -3.11 -16.05 -14.30
N SER A 104 -2.71 -15.10 -13.46
CA SER A 104 -1.52 -14.25 -13.70
C SER A 104 -0.35 -14.51 -12.75
N ILE A 105 -0.22 -15.70 -12.16
CA ILE A 105 0.79 -15.96 -11.11
C ILE A 105 2.22 -15.67 -11.59
N LYS A 106 2.57 -16.04 -12.82
CA LYS A 106 3.91 -15.80 -13.38
C LYS A 106 4.22 -14.30 -13.50
N GLU A 107 3.26 -13.53 -14.01
CA GLU A 107 3.35 -12.08 -14.16
C GLU A 107 3.49 -11.40 -12.80
N LEU A 108 2.66 -11.75 -11.82
CA LEU A 108 2.76 -11.24 -10.45
C LEU A 108 4.12 -11.54 -9.81
N LYS A 109 4.63 -12.77 -9.96
CA LYS A 109 5.94 -13.16 -9.43
C LYS A 109 7.09 -12.42 -10.10
N SER A 110 7.00 -12.11 -11.40
CA SER A 110 8.04 -11.36 -12.11
C SER A 110 8.22 -9.93 -11.60
N GLN A 111 7.22 -9.35 -10.92
CA GLN A 111 7.33 -8.02 -10.30
C GLN A 111 8.19 -8.03 -9.02
N ARG A 112 8.52 -9.21 -8.48
CA ARG A 112 9.42 -9.42 -7.32
C ARG A 112 9.06 -8.60 -6.07
N LYS A 113 7.79 -8.25 -5.92
CA LYS A 113 7.25 -7.48 -4.80
C LYS A 113 7.39 -8.26 -3.48
N LYS A 114 7.60 -7.52 -2.39
CA LYS A 114 7.86 -8.03 -1.04
C LYS A 114 6.70 -7.71 -0.10
N VAL A 115 6.73 -8.28 1.10
CA VAL A 115 5.77 -7.95 2.16
C VAL A 115 5.75 -6.44 2.43
N GLY A 116 4.55 -5.90 2.60
CA GLY A 116 4.27 -4.48 2.71
C GLY A 116 4.19 -3.76 1.36
N GLN A 117 4.36 -4.48 0.24
CA GLN A 117 4.28 -3.92 -1.11
C GLN A 117 3.05 -4.37 -1.90
N VAL A 118 2.80 -3.70 -3.03
CA VAL A 118 1.66 -3.96 -3.90
C VAL A 118 2.14 -4.40 -5.28
N ALA A 119 1.72 -5.61 -5.68
CA ALA A 119 1.78 -6.04 -7.08
C ALA A 119 0.50 -5.64 -7.79
N TYR A 120 0.54 -5.52 -9.12
CA TYR A 120 -0.64 -5.13 -9.88
C TYR A 120 -0.72 -5.79 -11.25
N LEU A 121 -1.92 -5.86 -11.80
CA LEU A 121 -2.18 -6.21 -13.19
C LEU A 121 -3.07 -5.13 -13.80
N ASN A 122 -3.02 -5.00 -15.12
CA ASN A 122 -4.02 -4.25 -15.87
C ASN A 122 -4.69 -5.21 -16.86
N ARG A 123 -6.01 -5.34 -16.76
CA ARG A 123 -6.82 -6.19 -17.65
C ARG A 123 -7.95 -5.32 -18.19
N ASP A 124 -7.94 -5.10 -19.50
CA ASP A 124 -8.96 -4.31 -20.21
C ASP A 124 -9.17 -2.91 -19.62
N GLY A 125 -8.08 -2.24 -19.23
CA GLY A 125 -8.11 -0.90 -18.63
C GLY A 125 -8.44 -0.89 -17.14
N ARG A 126 -8.71 -2.05 -16.53
CA ARG A 126 -9.00 -2.20 -15.11
C ARG A 126 -7.79 -2.66 -14.33
N TYR A 127 -7.42 -1.92 -13.28
CA TYR A 127 -6.34 -2.31 -12.39
C TYR A 127 -6.79 -3.35 -11.36
N LEU A 128 -5.94 -4.35 -11.13
CA LEU A 128 -6.09 -5.36 -10.09
C LEU A 128 -4.88 -5.27 -9.17
N PHE A 129 -5.08 -4.91 -7.90
CA PHE A 129 -4.03 -4.73 -6.91
C PHE A 129 -3.96 -5.90 -5.93
N TYR A 130 -2.74 -6.31 -5.61
CA TYR A 130 -2.42 -7.44 -4.75
C TYR A 130 -1.51 -6.95 -3.62
N ILE A 131 -2.08 -6.67 -2.46
CA ILE A 131 -1.33 -6.24 -1.28
C ILE A 131 -0.63 -7.45 -0.68
N ILE A 132 0.70 -7.44 -0.61
CA ILE A 132 1.47 -8.54 -0.04
C ILE A 132 1.59 -8.32 1.46
N THR A 133 0.80 -9.03 2.24
CA THR A 133 0.71 -8.80 3.70
C THR A 133 1.49 -9.82 4.53
N LYS A 134 1.95 -10.91 3.90
CA LYS A 134 2.67 -12.02 4.54
C LYS A 134 3.61 -12.72 3.57
N ARG A 135 4.60 -13.48 4.07
CA ARG A 135 5.57 -14.16 3.19
C ARG A 135 4.97 -15.43 2.61
N ARG A 136 4.31 -16.23 3.45
CA ARG A 136 3.73 -17.54 3.08
C ARG A 136 2.25 -17.61 3.37
N VAL A 137 1.54 -18.46 2.63
CA VAL A 137 0.08 -18.61 2.74
C VAL A 137 -0.40 -19.05 4.14
N ASN A 138 0.40 -19.83 4.84
CA ASN A 138 0.11 -20.37 6.17
C ASN A 138 0.52 -19.44 7.33
N GLU A 139 1.04 -18.25 7.02
CA GLU A 139 1.32 -17.21 8.00
C GLU A 139 0.09 -16.30 8.17
N TYR A 140 0.12 -15.45 9.20
CA TYR A 140 -0.83 -14.35 9.39
C TYR A 140 -0.15 -13.02 9.09
N PRO A 141 -0.86 -12.05 8.49
CA PRO A 141 -0.34 -10.72 8.37
C PRO A 141 -0.28 -10.03 9.74
N THR A 142 0.79 -9.27 9.98
CA THR A 142 0.87 -8.35 11.12
C THR A 142 0.16 -7.04 10.81
N CYS A 143 -0.33 -6.32 11.81
CA CYS A 143 -0.88 -4.97 11.65
C CYS A 143 0.08 -4.03 10.91
N GLU A 144 1.38 -4.09 11.20
CA GLU A 144 2.42 -3.29 10.55
C GLU A 144 2.50 -3.55 9.03
N ASN A 145 2.67 -4.81 8.62
CA ASN A 145 2.70 -5.19 7.21
C ASN A 145 1.42 -4.80 6.47
N PHE A 146 0.26 -4.92 7.12
CA PHE A 146 -1.02 -4.49 6.56
C PHE A 146 -1.05 -2.98 6.31
N MET A 147 -0.67 -2.17 7.31
CA MET A 147 -0.58 -0.71 7.20
C MET A 147 0.38 -0.27 6.11
N ARG A 148 1.58 -0.86 6.06
CA ARG A 148 2.56 -0.59 4.99
C ARG A 148 1.98 -0.87 3.61
N GLY A 149 1.28 -2.00 3.47
CA GLY A 149 0.62 -2.38 2.23
C GLY A 149 -0.47 -1.39 1.80
N LEU A 150 -1.27 -0.87 2.73
CA LEU A 150 -2.27 0.16 2.44
C LEU A 150 -1.62 1.49 2.01
N ILE A 151 -0.53 1.89 2.66
CA ILE A 151 0.21 3.11 2.31
C ILE A 151 0.77 3.00 0.87
N GLU A 152 1.40 1.87 0.53
CA GLU A 152 1.86 1.63 -0.84
C GLU A 152 0.67 1.58 -1.82
N LEU A 153 -0.45 0.97 -1.45
CA LEU A 153 -1.64 0.92 -2.29
C LEU A 153 -2.15 2.33 -2.64
N ARG A 154 -2.27 3.22 -1.65
CA ARG A 154 -2.65 4.61 -1.90
C ARG A 154 -1.70 5.27 -2.89
N HIS A 155 -0.39 5.15 -2.66
CA HIS A 155 0.63 5.72 -3.54
C HIS A 155 0.50 5.20 -4.99
N VAL A 156 0.30 3.89 -5.17
CA VAL A 156 0.15 3.28 -6.50
C VAL A 156 -1.17 3.70 -7.16
N CYS A 157 -2.27 3.79 -6.42
CA CYS A 157 -3.54 4.29 -6.93
C CYS A 157 -3.42 5.73 -7.45
N GLU A 158 -2.81 6.62 -6.66
CA GLU A 158 -2.56 8.02 -7.04
C GLU A 158 -1.66 8.09 -8.29
N LYS A 159 -0.58 7.30 -8.32
CA LYS A 159 0.34 7.20 -9.47
C LYS A 159 -0.36 6.75 -10.76
N PHE A 160 -1.33 5.83 -10.66
CA PHE A 160 -2.06 5.31 -11.81
C PHE A 160 -3.37 6.06 -12.09
N GLY A 161 -3.65 7.14 -11.36
CA GLY A 161 -4.87 7.93 -11.55
C GLY A 161 -6.16 7.18 -11.21
N VAL A 162 -6.08 6.15 -10.36
CA VAL A 162 -7.26 5.37 -9.92
C VAL A 162 -8.13 6.25 -9.03
N LYS A 163 -9.42 6.40 -9.39
CA LYS A 163 -10.41 7.18 -8.63
C LYS A 163 -11.43 6.33 -7.89
N GLY A 164 -11.54 5.05 -8.25
CA GLY A 164 -12.46 4.10 -7.61
C GLY A 164 -11.74 2.81 -7.28
N LEU A 165 -11.85 2.37 -6.03
CA LEU A 165 -11.21 1.17 -5.51
C LEU A 165 -12.25 0.30 -4.80
N CYS A 166 -12.43 -0.92 -5.29
CA CYS A 166 -13.35 -1.89 -4.71
C CYS A 166 -12.56 -3.02 -4.04
N MET A 167 -12.95 -3.38 -2.82
CA MET A 167 -12.27 -4.40 -2.03
C MET A 167 -13.28 -5.31 -1.33
N PRO A 168 -12.96 -6.58 -1.05
CA PRO A 168 -13.72 -7.34 -0.06
C PRO A 168 -13.36 -6.85 1.35
N ARG A 169 -13.86 -7.50 2.41
CA ARG A 169 -13.32 -7.35 3.78
C ARG A 169 -11.89 -7.92 3.88
N ILE A 170 -10.93 -7.21 3.30
CA ILE A 170 -9.51 -7.61 3.17
C ILE A 170 -8.84 -7.84 4.53
N GLY A 171 -7.88 -8.77 4.58
CA GLY A 171 -7.14 -9.08 5.82
C GLY A 171 -7.96 -9.72 6.94
N THR A 172 -9.27 -9.90 6.75
CA THR A 172 -10.16 -10.56 7.71
C THR A 172 -10.36 -12.04 7.40
N GLY A 173 -11.04 -12.77 8.29
CA GLY A 173 -11.41 -14.18 8.08
C GLY A 173 -10.25 -15.15 8.29
N ILE A 174 -9.62 -15.58 7.20
CA ILE A 174 -8.44 -16.48 7.23
C ILE A 174 -7.24 -15.74 7.82
N ASP A 175 -7.09 -14.45 7.51
CA ASP A 175 -5.94 -13.62 7.90
C ASP A 175 -6.07 -13.00 9.31
N LYS A 176 -7.21 -13.21 9.99
CA LYS A 176 -7.44 -12.92 11.43
C LYS A 176 -7.31 -11.46 11.88
N LEU A 177 -7.11 -10.47 11.00
CA LEU A 177 -7.23 -9.07 11.42
C LEU A 177 -8.70 -8.77 11.77
N SER A 178 -8.90 -7.93 12.79
CA SER A 178 -10.25 -7.49 13.16
C SER A 178 -10.80 -6.55 12.08
N LEU A 179 -12.10 -6.66 11.81
CA LEU A 179 -12.73 -5.84 10.79
C LEU A 179 -12.69 -4.34 11.15
N ASP A 180 -12.79 -4.01 12.44
CA ASP A 180 -12.70 -2.62 12.90
C ASP A 180 -11.30 -2.05 12.69
N PHE A 181 -10.24 -2.81 12.97
CA PHE A 181 -8.88 -2.39 12.64
C PHE A 181 -8.73 -2.14 11.14
N VAL A 182 -9.24 -3.05 10.29
CA VAL A 182 -9.17 -2.91 8.83
C VAL A 182 -9.90 -1.65 8.37
N ARG A 183 -11.13 -1.42 8.84
CA ARG A 183 -11.94 -0.23 8.49
C ARG A 183 -11.22 1.06 8.85
N GLU A 184 -10.75 1.16 10.09
CA GLU A 184 -10.10 2.39 10.56
C GLU A 184 -8.75 2.60 9.86
N SER A 185 -8.01 1.53 9.58
CA SER A 185 -6.76 1.59 8.80
C SER A 185 -6.99 2.11 7.39
N VAL A 186 -8.00 1.60 6.68
CA VAL A 186 -8.33 2.03 5.32
C VAL A 186 -8.78 3.50 5.32
N LYS A 187 -9.70 3.88 6.20
CA LYS A 187 -10.15 5.28 6.32
C LYS A 187 -8.99 6.22 6.64
N HIS A 188 -8.13 5.83 7.58
CA HIS A 188 -6.97 6.64 7.97
C HIS A 188 -6.00 6.84 6.81
N VAL A 189 -5.60 5.75 6.13
CA VAL A 189 -4.63 5.82 5.04
C VAL A 189 -5.16 6.61 3.85
N PHE A 190 -6.46 6.51 3.54
CA PHE A 190 -7.07 7.18 2.40
C PHE A 190 -7.77 8.51 2.74
N ASP A 191 -7.63 9.01 3.97
CA ASP A 191 -8.16 10.33 4.33
C ASP A 191 -7.55 11.43 3.46
N GLY A 192 -8.40 12.36 3.04
CA GLY A 192 -8.04 13.47 2.15
C GLY A 192 -7.68 13.07 0.72
N SER A 193 -7.78 11.79 0.34
CA SER A 193 -7.65 11.37 -1.07
C SER A 193 -8.96 11.52 -1.82
N ASP A 194 -8.90 11.64 -3.15
CA ASP A 194 -10.07 11.65 -4.03
C ASP A 194 -10.48 10.24 -4.52
N ILE A 195 -9.91 9.21 -3.91
CA ILE A 195 -10.16 7.80 -4.23
C ILE A 195 -11.39 7.33 -3.47
N GLN A 196 -12.44 6.96 -4.21
CA GLN A 196 -13.66 6.39 -3.66
C GLN A 196 -13.50 4.91 -3.37
N ILE A 197 -13.69 4.52 -2.12
CA ILE A 197 -13.53 3.14 -1.66
C ILE A 197 -14.88 2.51 -1.37
N THR A 198 -15.13 1.34 -1.97
CA THR A 198 -16.28 0.51 -1.65
C THR A 198 -15.81 -0.85 -1.17
N MET A 199 -16.13 -1.17 0.09
CA MET A 199 -15.88 -2.48 0.67
C MET A 199 -17.13 -3.37 0.57
N PHE A 200 -17.00 -4.48 -0.15
CA PHE A 200 -18.06 -5.44 -0.38
C PHE A 200 -18.08 -6.55 0.67
N PHE A 201 -19.29 -7.02 1.00
CA PHE A 201 -19.54 -8.20 1.84
C PHE A 201 -20.78 -8.95 1.34
N LEU A 202 -20.80 -10.27 1.54
CA LEU A 202 -21.96 -11.12 1.25
C LEU A 202 -22.96 -11.09 2.41
#